data_AF-A0A4P9XTR1-F1
#
_entry.id   AF-A0A4P9XTR1-F1
#
_cell.length_a   1.000
_cell.length_b   1.000
_cell.length_c   1.000
_cell.angle_alpha   90.00
_cell.angle_beta   90.00
_cell.angle_gamma   90.00
#
_symmetry.space_group_name_H-M   'P 1'
#
loop_
_entity.id
_entity.type
_entity.pdbx_description
1 polymer ?
#
loop_
_entity_poly.entity_id
_entity_poly.type
_entity_poly.pdbx_seq_one_letter_code
_entity_poly.pdbx_strand_id
1 'polypeptide(L)'
;SHPVALLFHMAFRLAALAVYLFSGWFTDSFVLVFVICVLLLAFDFWTVKNVTGRLLVGLRWWNEVHDDGTSAWVFESRQPSQGANPIDVKLFWYTLYITPAIWGFFVLIAAIRFHWAWMLVPLVAVSLSVANLVGYQRCDKDARQRWGDWAGSVATSNGFFGSLVQRGVTSWLTRSRT
;
A
#
# COMPACT_ATOMS: atom_id res chain seq x y z
N SER A 1 -13.01 11.88 -2.52
CA SER A 1 -13.27 10.96 -1.40
C SER A 1 -14.05 9.77 -1.91
N HIS A 2 -13.67 8.54 -1.53
CA HIS A 2 -14.28 7.30 -2.05
C HIS A 2 -14.91 6.45 -0.92
N PRO A 3 -16.09 6.83 -0.40
CA PRO A 3 -16.71 6.17 0.76
C PRO A 3 -17.10 4.71 0.50
N VAL A 4 -17.56 4.40 -0.73
CA VAL A 4 -17.90 3.03 -1.13
C VAL A 4 -16.65 2.13 -1.14
N ALA A 5 -15.52 2.64 -1.64
CA ALA A 5 -14.26 1.90 -1.63
C ALA A 5 -13.78 1.62 -0.20
N LEU A 6 -13.92 2.58 0.72
CA LEU A 6 -13.62 2.40 2.14
C LEU A 6 -14.52 1.36 2.81
N LEU A 7 -15.81 1.32 2.47
CA LEU A 7 -16.73 0.32 3.01
C LEU A 7 -16.31 -1.09 2.59
N PHE A 8 -16.06 -1.32 1.30
CA PHE A 8 -15.57 -2.61 0.83
C PHE A 8 -14.18 -2.96 1.38
N HIS A 9 -13.32 -1.95 1.58
CA HIS A 9 -12.01 -2.12 2.19
C HIS A 9 -12.08 -2.69 3.61
N MET A 10 -13.13 -2.38 4.36
CA MET A 10 -13.32 -2.88 5.72
C MET A 10 -14.19 -4.15 5.77
N ALA A 11 -15.17 -4.26 4.88
CA ALA A 11 -16.18 -5.31 4.90
C ALA A 11 -15.59 -6.73 4.76
N PHE A 12 -14.75 -6.98 3.76
CA PHE A 12 -14.21 -8.33 3.52
C PHE A 12 -13.33 -8.81 4.67
N ARG A 13 -12.52 -7.92 5.22
CA ARG A 13 -11.67 -8.20 6.37
C ARG A 13 -12.46 -8.47 7.65
N LEU A 14 -13.51 -7.69 7.91
CA LEU A 14 -14.40 -7.92 9.05
C LEU A 14 -15.20 -9.21 8.88
N ALA A 15 -15.63 -9.54 7.67
CA ALA A 15 -16.30 -10.80 7.37
C ALA A 15 -15.38 -12.00 7.63
N ALA A 16 -14.12 -11.94 7.19
CA ALA A 16 -13.14 -13.01 7.45
C ALA A 16 -12.91 -13.22 8.95
N LEU A 17 -12.79 -12.12 9.72
CA LEU A 17 -12.67 -12.19 11.18
C LEU A 17 -13.93 -12.75 11.85
N ALA A 18 -15.12 -12.33 11.40
CA ALA A 18 -16.38 -12.81 11.94
C ALA A 18 -16.56 -14.31 11.69
N VAL A 19 -16.26 -14.80 10.49
CA VAL A 19 -16.30 -16.24 10.20
C VAL A 19 -15.29 -16.99 11.07
N TYR A 20 -14.06 -16.50 11.20
CA TYR A 20 -13.05 -17.15 12.03
C TYR A 20 -13.46 -17.25 13.50
N LEU A 21 -14.07 -16.22 14.08
CA LEU A 21 -14.45 -16.18 15.49
C LEU A 21 -15.78 -16.89 15.81
N PHE A 22 -16.78 -16.73 14.94
CA PHE A 22 -18.16 -17.16 15.22
C PHE A 22 -18.57 -18.43 14.47
N SER A 23 -17.70 -19.00 13.62
CA SER A 23 -18.01 -20.24 12.88
C SER A 23 -18.44 -21.39 13.78
N GLY A 24 -17.88 -21.50 14.99
CA GLY A 24 -18.24 -22.52 15.97
C GLY A 24 -19.70 -22.49 16.45
N TRP A 25 -20.48 -21.46 16.13
CA TRP A 25 -21.92 -21.43 16.39
C TRP A 25 -22.74 -22.04 15.26
N PHE A 26 -22.17 -22.20 14.07
CA PHE A 26 -22.87 -22.65 12.87
C PHE A 26 -22.38 -24.00 12.35
N THR A 27 -21.10 -24.34 12.57
CA THR A 27 -20.49 -25.55 12.03
C THR A 27 -19.29 -25.99 12.86
N ASP A 28 -19.15 -27.31 13.01
CA ASP A 28 -17.97 -27.95 13.60
C ASP A 28 -16.92 -28.35 12.53
N SER A 29 -17.25 -28.19 11.24
CA SER A 29 -16.38 -28.60 10.14
C SER A 29 -15.26 -27.58 9.90
N PHE A 30 -14.07 -27.89 10.42
CA PHE A 30 -12.87 -27.10 10.20
C PHE A 30 -12.59 -26.81 8.72
N VAL A 31 -12.77 -27.81 7.85
CA VAL A 31 -12.48 -27.66 6.40
C VAL A 31 -13.38 -26.60 5.77
N LEU A 32 -14.66 -26.59 6.11
CA LEU A 32 -15.60 -25.60 5.59
C LEU A 32 -15.21 -24.18 6.04
N VAL A 33 -14.92 -24.02 7.34
CA VAL A 33 -14.48 -22.73 7.90
C VAL A 33 -13.20 -22.24 7.24
N PHE A 34 -12.22 -23.13 7.09
CA PHE A 34 -10.95 -22.83 6.44
C PHE A 34 -11.16 -22.32 5.01
N VAL A 35 -11.95 -23.02 4.19
CA VAL A 35 -12.21 -22.64 2.79
C VAL A 35 -12.89 -21.28 2.72
N ILE A 36 -13.93 -21.04 3.52
CA ILE A 36 -14.65 -19.75 3.51
C ILE A 36 -13.72 -18.61 3.94
N CYS A 37 -12.95 -18.80 5.00
CA CYS A 37 -11.99 -17.79 5.47
C CYS A 37 -10.94 -17.48 4.40
N VAL A 38 -10.35 -18.49 3.76
CA VAL A 38 -9.34 -18.27 2.72
C VAL A 38 -9.92 -17.53 1.51
N LEU A 39 -11.15 -17.85 1.10
CA LEU A 39 -11.83 -17.12 0.02
C LEU A 39 -12.06 -15.64 0.39
N LEU A 40 -12.54 -15.37 1.61
CA LEU A 40 -12.73 -14.00 2.09
C LEU A 40 -11.40 -13.22 2.17
N LEU A 41 -10.33 -13.88 2.63
CA LEU A 41 -8.98 -13.31 2.67
C LEU A 41 -8.42 -13.05 1.27
N ALA A 42 -8.72 -13.91 0.29
CA ALA A 42 -8.34 -13.70 -1.10
C ALA A 42 -9.08 -12.50 -1.71
N PHE A 43 -10.38 -12.35 -1.43
CA PHE A 43 -11.15 -11.18 -1.85
C PHE A 43 -10.64 -9.89 -1.20
N ASP A 44 -10.32 -9.94 0.10
CA ASP A 44 -9.68 -8.81 0.80
C ASP A 44 -8.35 -8.46 0.14
N PHE A 45 -7.46 -9.44 -0.03
CA PHE A 45 -6.17 -9.26 -0.69
C PHE A 45 -6.31 -8.61 -2.07
N TRP A 46 -7.22 -9.11 -2.91
CA TRP A 46 -7.47 -8.58 -4.25
C TRP A 46 -8.03 -7.17 -4.21
N THR A 47 -8.98 -6.91 -3.32
CA THR A 47 -9.62 -5.59 -3.16
C THR A 47 -8.60 -4.54 -2.73
N VAL A 48 -7.74 -4.88 -1.77
CA VAL A 48 -6.65 -4.02 -1.32
C VAL A 48 -5.69 -3.73 -2.48
N LYS A 49 -5.24 -4.79 -3.15
CA LYS A 49 -4.25 -4.69 -4.24
C LYS A 49 -4.75 -3.91 -5.47
N ASN A 50 -5.99 -4.15 -5.89
CA ASN A 50 -6.48 -3.70 -7.20
C ASN A 50 -7.46 -2.53 -7.15
N VAL A 51 -8.21 -2.38 -6.04
CA VAL A 51 -9.27 -1.37 -5.94
C VAL A 51 -8.83 -0.26 -4.99
N THR A 52 -8.62 -0.57 -3.72
CA THR A 52 -8.45 0.46 -2.69
C THR A 52 -7.07 1.10 -2.75
N GLY A 53 -6.02 0.36 -3.14
CA GLY A 53 -4.71 0.95 -3.42
C GLY A 53 -4.75 2.01 -4.53
N ARG A 54 -5.52 1.77 -5.60
CA ARG A 54 -5.65 2.72 -6.72
C ARG A 54 -6.53 3.92 -6.37
N LEU A 55 -7.64 3.68 -5.67
CA LEU A 55 -8.63 4.72 -5.37
C LEU A 55 -8.26 5.58 -4.16
N LEU A 56 -7.74 4.99 -3.08
CA LEU A 56 -7.52 5.69 -1.82
C LEU A 56 -6.14 6.36 -1.75
N VAL A 57 -5.10 5.66 -2.22
CA VAL A 57 -3.71 6.18 -2.17
C VAL A 57 -3.10 6.44 -3.54
N GLY A 58 -3.71 5.94 -4.62
CA GLY A 58 -3.17 6.12 -5.98
C GLY A 58 -1.85 5.39 -6.19
N LEU A 59 -1.63 4.27 -5.50
CA LEU A 59 -0.44 3.44 -5.63
C LEU A 59 -0.78 2.11 -6.30
N ARG A 60 0.12 1.62 -7.14
CA ARG A 60 0.00 0.32 -7.80
C ARG A 60 1.36 -0.38 -7.84
N TRP A 61 1.36 -1.67 -7.52
CA TRP A 61 2.52 -2.53 -7.61
C TRP A 61 2.19 -3.84 -8.32
N TRP A 62 3.16 -4.36 -9.06
CA TRP A 62 3.15 -5.73 -9.57
C TRP A 62 4.58 -6.25 -9.67
N ASN A 63 4.71 -7.55 -9.89
CA ASN A 63 5.98 -8.19 -10.18
C ASN A 63 5.97 -8.53 -11.67
N GLU A 64 7.00 -8.08 -12.37
CA GLU A 64 7.24 -8.36 -13.78
C GLU A 64 8.38 -9.38 -13.86
N VAL A 65 8.17 -10.45 -14.60
CA VAL A 65 9.19 -11.48 -14.83
C VAL A 65 9.71 -11.27 -16.23
N HIS A 66 11.00 -10.96 -16.35
CA HIS A 66 11.67 -10.76 -17.62
C HIS A 66 11.98 -12.10 -18.30
N ASP A 67 12.29 -12.05 -19.59
CA ASP A 67 12.57 -13.25 -20.40
C ASP A 67 13.80 -14.03 -19.91
N ASP A 68 14.68 -13.38 -19.15
CA ASP A 68 15.83 -13.99 -18.48
C ASP A 68 15.49 -14.67 -17.14
N GLY A 69 14.22 -14.65 -16.74
CA GLY A 69 13.72 -15.21 -15.48
C GLY A 69 13.93 -14.33 -14.26
N THR A 70 14.46 -13.11 -14.42
CA THR A 70 14.62 -12.16 -13.31
C THR A 70 13.29 -11.50 -12.97
N SER A 71 13.03 -11.30 -11.67
CA SER A 71 11.78 -10.68 -11.19
C SER A 71 12.02 -9.22 -10.78
N ALA A 72 11.40 -8.28 -11.48
CA ALA A 72 11.43 -6.86 -11.15
C ALA A 72 10.13 -6.42 -10.47
N TRP A 73 10.24 -5.62 -9.41
CA TRP A 73 9.08 -4.98 -8.79
C TRP A 73 8.83 -3.65 -9.47
N VAL A 74 7.66 -3.50 -10.08
CA VAL A 74 7.28 -2.26 -10.75
C VAL A 74 6.29 -1.51 -9.89
N PHE A 75 6.57 -0.21 -9.70
CA PHE A 75 5.80 0.68 -8.85
C PHE A 75 5.31 1.89 -9.64
N GLU A 76 4.01 2.16 -9.50
CA GLU A 76 3.35 3.34 -10.03
C GLU A 76 2.69 4.13 -8.91
N SER A 77 2.80 5.45 -9.00
CA SER A 77 2.16 6.40 -8.11
C SER A 77 1.49 7.52 -8.90
N ARG A 78 0.37 8.01 -8.38
CA ARG A 78 -0.34 9.15 -8.95
C ARG A 78 0.48 10.44 -8.77
N GLN A 79 0.43 11.34 -9.75
CA GLN A 79 1.14 12.62 -9.67
C GLN A 79 0.68 13.46 -8.45
N PRO A 80 1.58 14.20 -7.78
CA PRO A 80 1.25 15.03 -6.61
C PRO A 80 0.17 16.09 -6.88
N SER A 81 0.05 16.55 -8.13
CA SER A 81 -0.95 17.53 -8.57
C SER A 81 -2.39 17.00 -8.50
N GLN A 82 -2.57 15.69 -8.53
CA GLN A 82 -3.87 15.05 -8.39
C GLN A 82 -4.06 14.62 -6.94
N GLY A 83 -4.36 15.60 -6.09
CA GLY A 83 -4.46 15.42 -4.64
C GLY A 83 -5.44 14.31 -4.25
N ALA A 84 -4.96 13.34 -3.46
CA ALA A 84 -5.79 12.34 -2.80
C ALA A 84 -6.39 12.94 -1.51
N ASN A 85 -7.59 12.49 -1.13
CA ASN A 85 -8.20 12.91 0.14
C ASN A 85 -7.31 12.43 1.31
N PRO A 86 -6.80 13.33 2.19
CA PRO A 86 -5.93 12.95 3.29
C PRO A 86 -6.53 11.91 4.25
N ILE A 87 -7.87 11.91 4.40
CA ILE A 87 -8.57 10.94 5.25
C ILE A 87 -8.51 9.54 4.63
N ASP A 88 -8.77 9.42 3.33
CA ASP A 88 -8.75 8.15 2.60
C ASP A 88 -7.36 7.51 2.65
N VAL A 89 -6.31 8.34 2.49
CA VAL A 89 -4.90 7.92 2.61
C VAL A 89 -4.60 7.41 4.02
N LYS A 90 -4.94 8.17 5.06
CA LYS A 90 -4.70 7.76 6.46
C LYS A 90 -5.40 6.44 6.80
N LEU A 91 -6.68 6.33 6.44
CA LEU A 91 -7.48 5.13 6.70
C LEU A 91 -6.92 3.90 5.99
N PHE A 92 -6.49 4.05 4.74
CA PHE A 92 -5.84 2.98 3.99
C PHE A 92 -4.60 2.47 4.73
N TRP A 93 -3.68 3.36 5.12
CA TRP A 93 -2.46 2.96 5.83
C TRP A 93 -2.76 2.32 7.20
N TYR A 94 -3.64 2.93 8.01
CA TYR A 94 -4.03 2.32 9.28
C TYR A 94 -4.60 0.92 9.10
N THR A 95 -5.49 0.75 8.12
CA THR A 95 -6.08 -0.55 7.79
C THR A 95 -4.98 -1.55 7.39
N LEU A 96 -4.06 -1.14 6.52
CA LEU A 96 -2.96 -1.98 6.03
C LEU A 96 -2.01 -2.45 7.15
N TYR A 97 -1.76 -1.62 8.17
CA TYR A 97 -0.93 -2.00 9.34
C TYR A 97 -1.70 -2.80 10.39
N ILE A 98 -2.95 -2.45 10.66
CA ILE A 98 -3.76 -3.10 11.70
C ILE A 98 -4.12 -4.53 11.31
N THR A 99 -4.35 -4.82 10.02
CA THR A 99 -4.73 -6.17 9.55
C THR A 99 -3.73 -7.24 9.97
N PRO A 100 -2.45 -7.17 9.56
CA PRO A 100 -1.48 -8.20 9.93
C PRO A 100 -1.23 -8.23 11.45
N ALA A 101 -1.40 -7.11 12.16
CA ALA A 101 -1.26 -7.09 13.61
C ALA A 101 -2.36 -7.91 14.31
N ILE A 102 -3.63 -7.75 13.90
CA ILE A 102 -4.75 -8.52 14.44
C ILE A 102 -4.56 -10.02 14.13
N TRP A 103 -4.23 -10.37 12.89
CA TRP A 103 -4.02 -11.78 12.54
C TRP A 103 -2.77 -12.38 13.20
N GLY A 104 -1.70 -11.59 13.37
CA GLY A 104 -0.51 -12.01 14.12
C GLY A 104 -0.80 -12.29 15.59
N PHE A 105 -1.70 -11.51 16.21
CA PHE A 105 -2.19 -11.80 17.56
C PHE A 105 -2.93 -13.14 17.62
N PHE A 106 -3.75 -13.47 16.63
CA PHE A 106 -4.41 -14.79 16.55
C PHE A 106 -3.43 -15.94 16.31
N VAL A 107 -2.38 -15.74 15.50
CA VAL A 107 -1.29 -16.72 15.36
C VAL A 107 -0.66 -16.99 16.73
N LEU A 108 -0.34 -15.95 17.50
CA LEU A 108 0.25 -16.07 18.83
C LEU A 108 -0.65 -16.85 19.79
N ILE A 109 -1.95 -16.53 19.85
CA ILE A 109 -2.91 -17.25 20.69
C ILE A 109 -2.99 -18.72 20.27
N ALA A 110 -3.13 -19.01 18.98
CA ALA A 110 -3.25 -20.36 18.48
C ALA A 110 -1.99 -21.19 18.75
N ALA A 111 -0.81 -20.58 18.67
CA ALA A 111 0.46 -21.20 19.01
C ALA A 111 0.55 -21.58 20.49
N ILE A 112 0.17 -20.66 21.40
CA ILE A 112 0.16 -20.92 22.85
C ILE A 112 -0.85 -22.02 23.22
N ARG A 113 -1.98 -22.08 22.50
CA ARG A 113 -3.03 -23.10 22.72
C ARG A 113 -2.76 -24.44 22.03
N PHE A 114 -1.66 -24.60 21.29
CA PHE A 114 -1.31 -25.80 20.52
C PHE A 114 -2.40 -26.28 19.54
N HIS A 115 -3.23 -25.36 19.02
CA HIS A 115 -4.28 -25.69 18.03
C HIS A 115 -3.77 -25.52 16.59
N TRP A 116 -2.93 -26.47 16.13
CA TRP A 116 -2.23 -26.38 14.84
C TRP A 116 -3.15 -26.23 13.63
N ALA A 117 -4.31 -26.90 13.60
CA ALA A 117 -5.26 -26.77 12.50
C ALA A 117 -5.83 -25.34 12.39
N TRP A 118 -6.29 -24.77 13.51
CA TRP A 118 -6.87 -23.43 13.55
C TRP A 118 -5.85 -22.32 13.29
N MET A 119 -4.57 -22.60 13.50
CA MET A 119 -3.47 -21.67 13.18
C MET A 119 -3.27 -21.46 11.66
N LEU A 120 -3.75 -22.38 10.80
CA LEU A 120 -3.58 -22.25 9.35
C LEU A 120 -4.27 -21.02 8.78
N VAL A 121 -5.47 -20.66 9.26
CA VAL A 121 -6.21 -19.49 8.78
C VAL A 121 -5.47 -18.18 9.11
N PRO A 122 -5.09 -17.90 10.38
CA PRO A 122 -4.30 -16.72 10.72
C PRO A 122 -2.96 -16.65 9.98
N LEU A 123 -2.28 -17.77 9.74
CA LEU A 123 -1.03 -17.78 8.97
C LEU A 123 -1.24 -17.30 7.53
N VAL A 124 -2.23 -17.84 6.82
CA VAL A 124 -2.57 -17.40 5.45
C VAL A 124 -2.94 -15.91 5.46
N ALA A 125 -3.74 -15.48 6.45
CA ALA A 125 -4.14 -14.10 6.60
C ALA A 125 -2.96 -13.15 6.78
N VAL A 126 -2.00 -13.49 7.66
CA VAL A 126 -0.76 -12.72 7.85
C VAL A 126 0.04 -12.68 6.55
N SER A 127 0.25 -13.81 5.88
CA SER A 127 1.04 -13.86 4.64
C SER A 127 0.48 -12.93 3.56
N LEU A 128 -0.83 -12.99 3.29
CA LEU A 128 -1.47 -12.14 2.29
C LEU A 128 -1.46 -10.66 2.69
N SER A 129 -1.70 -10.37 3.97
CA SER A 129 -1.70 -9.00 4.50
C SER A 129 -0.31 -8.37 4.44
N VAL A 130 0.73 -9.13 4.80
CA VAL A 130 2.14 -8.70 4.74
C VAL A 130 2.58 -8.49 3.31
N ALA A 131 2.17 -9.34 2.37
CA ALA A 131 2.48 -9.15 0.95
C ALA A 131 1.96 -7.80 0.42
N ASN A 132 0.72 -7.44 0.76
CA ASN A 132 0.18 -6.11 0.43
C ASN A 132 0.93 -5.00 1.18
N LEU A 133 1.17 -5.15 2.49
CA LEU A 133 1.88 -4.15 3.29
C LEU A 133 3.26 -3.82 2.70
N VAL A 134 4.06 -4.85 2.43
CA VAL A 134 5.41 -4.69 1.87
C VAL A 134 5.34 -4.08 0.47
N GLY A 135 4.42 -4.53 -0.38
CA GLY A 135 4.24 -3.99 -1.73
C GLY A 135 3.95 -2.48 -1.71
N TYR A 136 3.01 -2.04 -0.88
CA TYR A 136 2.67 -0.62 -0.76
C TYR A 136 3.76 0.21 -0.07
N GLN A 137 4.46 -0.34 0.93
CA GLN A 137 5.59 0.36 1.55
C GLN A 137 6.73 0.61 0.54
N ARG A 138 7.02 -0.36 -0.34
CA ARG A 138 8.03 -0.18 -1.39
C ARG A 138 7.56 0.84 -2.43
N CYS A 139 6.28 0.79 -2.84
CA CYS A 139 5.67 1.83 -3.68
C CYS A 139 5.82 3.24 -3.10
N ASP A 140 5.45 3.42 -1.83
CA ASP A 140 5.44 4.75 -1.21
C ASP A 140 6.86 5.32 -1.09
N LYS A 141 7.85 4.47 -0.77
CA LYS A 141 9.26 4.88 -0.73
C LYS A 141 9.78 5.28 -2.11
N ASP A 142 9.52 4.48 -3.14
CA ASP A 142 9.93 4.77 -4.52
C ASP A 142 9.24 6.05 -5.05
N ALA A 143 7.95 6.23 -4.78
CA ALA A 143 7.21 7.43 -5.14
C ALA A 143 7.80 8.70 -4.50
N ARG A 144 8.11 8.66 -3.20
CA ARG A 144 8.73 9.77 -2.46
C ARG A 144 10.11 10.12 -3.00
N GLN A 145 10.92 9.12 -3.35
CA GLN A 145 12.25 9.33 -3.94
C GLN A 145 12.15 10.04 -5.30
N ARG A 146 11.31 9.51 -6.21
CA ARG A 146 11.09 10.12 -7.53
C ARG A 146 10.63 11.57 -7.45
N TRP A 147 9.77 11.91 -6.49
CA TRP A 147 9.35 13.30 -6.30
C TRP A 147 10.41 14.17 -5.64
N GLY A 148 11.20 13.63 -4.72
CA GLY A 148 12.34 14.34 -4.14
C GLY A 148 13.37 14.72 -5.19
N ASP A 149 13.73 13.77 -6.06
CA ASP A 149 14.68 13.98 -7.16
C ASP A 149 14.13 14.98 -8.20
N TRP A 150 12.85 14.85 -8.55
CA TRP A 150 12.19 15.81 -9.45
C TRP A 150 12.15 17.22 -8.85
N ALA A 151 11.74 17.38 -7.59
CA ALA A 151 11.72 18.68 -6.92
C ALA A 151 13.13 19.29 -6.80
N GLY A 152 14.14 18.48 -6.48
CA GLY A 152 15.53 18.91 -6.42
C GLY A 152 16.07 19.37 -7.78
N SER A 153 15.76 18.63 -8.86
CA SER A 153 16.17 18.99 -10.22
C SER A 153 15.50 20.29 -10.70
N VAL A 154 14.20 20.47 -10.43
CA VAL A 154 13.47 21.71 -10.75
C VAL A 154 14.01 22.89 -9.94
N ALA A 155 14.24 22.73 -8.64
CA ALA A 155 14.83 23.76 -7.79
C ALA A 155 16.23 24.17 -8.27
N THR A 156 17.06 23.19 -8.66
CA THR A 156 18.40 23.43 -9.22
C THR A 156 18.32 24.15 -10.56
N SER A 157 17.41 23.75 -11.45
CA SER A 157 17.23 24.38 -12.75
C SER A 157 16.76 25.84 -12.64
N ASN A 158 15.80 26.13 -11.76
CA ASN A 158 15.33 27.50 -11.50
C ASN A 158 16.39 28.34 -10.78
N GLY A 159 17.15 27.76 -9.84
CA GLY A 159 18.26 28.44 -9.17
C GLY A 159 19.42 28.76 -10.11
N PHE A 160 19.77 27.82 -10.99
CA PHE A 160 20.78 28.00 -12.02
C PHE A 160 20.37 29.07 -13.04
N PHE A 161 19.13 29.00 -13.55
CA PHE A 161 18.59 29.99 -14.48
C PHE A 161 18.50 31.38 -13.83
N GLY A 162 18.05 31.47 -12.58
CA GLY A 162 18.06 32.72 -11.81
C GLY A 162 19.47 33.29 -11.65
N SER A 163 20.47 32.45 -11.38
CA SER A 163 21.87 32.88 -11.25
C SER A 163 22.48 33.33 -12.59
N LEU A 164 22.10 32.70 -13.70
CA LEU A 164 22.54 33.07 -15.05
C LEU A 164 21.93 34.40 -15.50
N VAL A 165 20.62 34.58 -15.28
CA VAL A 165 19.93 35.84 -15.58
C VAL A 165 20.52 36.96 -14.74
N GLN A 166 20.74 36.75 -13.45
CA GLN A 166 21.33 37.76 -12.58
C GLN A 166 22.76 38.13 -13.01
N ARG A 167 23.57 37.15 -13.44
CA ARG A 167 24.92 37.38 -14.00
C ARG A 167 24.88 38.12 -15.34
N GLY A 168 23.93 37.79 -16.22
CA GLY A 168 23.75 38.49 -17.50
C GLY A 168 23.30 39.94 -17.32
N VAL A 169 22.36 40.19 -16.41
CA VAL A 169 21.86 41.53 -16.10
C VAL A 169 22.95 42.38 -15.44
N THR A 170 23.69 41.85 -14.47
CA THR A 170 24.82 42.58 -13.86
C THR A 170 25.94 42.85 -14.86
N SER A 171 26.26 41.91 -15.75
CA SER A 171 27.22 42.12 -16.84
C SER A 171 26.77 43.19 -17.84
N TRP A 172 25.48 43.25 -18.16
CA TRP A 172 24.95 44.29 -19.06
C TRP A 172 24.99 45.67 -18.42
N LEU A 173 24.60 45.78 -17.15
CA LEU A 173 24.59 47.03 -16.37
C LEU A 173 26.00 47.60 -16.15
N THR A 174 27.02 46.76 -16.01
CA THR A 174 28.41 47.23 -15.90
C THR A 174 28.99 47.67 -17.24
N ARG A 175 28.60 47.02 -18.34
CA ARG A 175 29.03 47.37 -19.69
C ARG A 175 28.40 48.67 -20.23
N SER A 176 27.23 49.06 -19.73
CA SER A 176 26.56 50.31 -20.11
C SER A 176 27.06 51.56 -19.37
N ARG A 177 28.01 51.41 -18.42
CA ARG A 177 28.56 52.51 -17.62
C ARG A 177 30.00 52.90 -18.00
N THR A 178 30.56 52.25 -19.02
CA THR A 178 31.84 52.60 -19.67
C THR A 178 31.57 53.09 -21.09
#